data_AF-A0A5S4EJ63-F1
#
_entry.id   AF-A0A5S4EJ63-F1
#
_cell.length_a   1.000
_cell.length_b   1.000
_cell.length_c   1.000
_cell.angle_alpha   90.00
_cell.angle_beta   90.00
_cell.angle_gamma   90.00
#
_symmetry.space_group_name_H-M   'P 1'
#
loop_
_entity.id
_entity.type
_entity.pdbx_description
1 polymer ?
#
loop_
_entity_poly.entity_id
_entity_poly.type
_entity_poly.pdbx_seq_one_letter_code
_entity_poly.pdbx_strand_id
1 'polypeptide(L)' 'MVLIRGGRVKDLPGVRYHTIRGSLDTQGVKKRKQGRSKYGTKRPKAA' A
#
# COMPACT_ATOMS: atom_id res chain seq x y z
N MET A 1 1.04 12.96 7.19
CA MET A 1 2.23 12.13 7.45
C MET A 1 2.08 10.77 6.78
N VAL A 2 3.15 10.27 6.17
CA VAL A 2 3.15 9.05 5.36
C VAL A 2 4.34 8.18 5.73
N LEU A 3 4.14 6.87 5.83
CA LEU A 3 5.22 5.92 6.09
C LEU A 3 5.78 5.36 4.78
N ILE A 4 7.10 5.29 4.69
CA ILE A 4 7.84 4.87 3.50
C ILE A 4 8.59 3.56 3.80
N ARG A 5 8.64 2.65 2.81
CA ARG A 5 9.49 1.45 2.84
C ARG A 5 10.42 1.40 1.63
N GLY A 6 11.49 0.63 1.76
CA GLY A 6 12.42 0.36 0.66
C GLY A 6 11.75 -0.34 -0.53
N GLY A 7 12.14 0.04 -1.73
CA GLY A 7 11.75 -0.64 -2.96
C GLY A 7 11.86 0.28 -4.17
N ARG A 8 12.66 -0.14 -5.15
CA ARG A 8 12.90 0.61 -6.38
C ARG A 8 11.80 0.32 -7.40
N VAL A 9 11.24 1.37 -7.98
CA VAL A 9 10.45 1.26 -9.22
C VAL A 9 11.43 1.12 -10.37
N LYS A 10 11.37 0.00 -11.10
CA LYS A 10 12.32 -0.28 -12.19
C LYS A 10 12.17 0.71 -13.35
N ASP A 11 10.94 1.13 -13.60
CA ASP A 11 10.57 1.94 -14.77
C ASP A 11 10.99 3.41 -14.63
N LEU A 12 11.33 3.87 -13.42
CA LEU A 12 11.61 5.28 -13.14
C LEU A 12 12.97 5.46 -12.44
N PRO A 13 13.91 6.23 -13.01
CA PRO A 13 15.14 6.59 -12.34
C PRO A 13 14.83 7.53 -11.15
N GLY A 14 15.51 7.31 -10.02
CA GLY A 14 15.34 8.12 -8.80
C GLY A 14 14.25 7.66 -7.84
N VAL A 15 13.27 6.85 -8.27
CA VAL A 15 12.21 6.34 -7.39
C VAL A 15 12.67 5.07 -6.66
N ARG A 16 13.26 5.27 -5.47
CA ARG A 16 13.87 4.22 -4.65
C ARG A 16 13.01 3.68 -3.51
N TYR A 17 11.84 4.27 -3.31
CA TYR A 17 10.97 3.94 -2.17
C TYR A 17 9.51 3.81 -2.56
N HIS A 18 8.76 3.07 -1.74
CA HIS A 18 7.32 2.94 -1.85
C HIS A 18 6.61 3.43 -0.60
N THR A 19 5.42 3.99 -0.80
CA THR A 19 4.50 4.32 0.28
C THR A 19 3.83 3.07 0.84
N ILE A 20 3.80 2.93 2.16
CA ILE A 20 2.95 1.94 2.83
C ILE A 20 1.52 2.47 2.83
N ARG A 21 0.56 1.68 2.35
CA ARG A 21 -0.87 2.05 2.29
C ARG A 21 -1.60 1.52 3.51
N GLY A 22 -2.57 2.29 4.02
CA GLY A 22 -3.35 1.93 5.21
C GLY A 22 -2.62 2.18 6.53
N SER A 23 -1.59 3.05 6.52
CA SER A 23 -0.83 3.49 7.69
C SER A 23 -0.70 5.01 7.67
N LEU A 24 -0.74 5.63 8.86
CA LEU A 24 -0.84 7.08 9.06
C LEU A 24 -1.97 7.66 8.18
N ASP A 25 -1.71 8.74 7.44
CA ASP A 25 -2.76 9.45 6.69
C ASP A 25 -3.09 8.79 5.35
N THR A 26 -2.39 7.71 4.98
CA THR A 26 -2.62 7.05 3.69
C THR A 26 -3.72 6.00 3.77
N GLN A 27 -4.77 6.19 2.99
CA GLN A 27 -5.86 5.23 2.92
C GLN A 27 -5.47 3.95 2.16
N GLY A 28 -6.04 2.81 2.56
CA GLY A 28 -5.94 1.56 1.82
C GLY A 28 -6.69 1.58 0.48
N VAL A 29 -6.49 0.56 -0.35
CA VAL A 29 -7.24 0.43 -1.61
C VAL A 29 -8.60 -0.21 -1.35
N LYS A 30 -9.68 0.43 -1.81
CA LYS A 30 -11.05 -0.09 -1.69
C LYS A 30 -11.24 -1.32 -2.58
N LYS A 31 -12.07 -2.28 -2.12
CA LYS A 31 -12.51 -3.48 -2.87
C LYS A 31 -11.39 -4.45 -3.33
N ARG A 32 -10.15 -4.31 -2.84
CA ARG A 32 -9.04 -5.24 -3.16
C ARG A 32 -9.28 -6.59 -2.46
N LYS A 33 -9.53 -7.65 -3.23
CA LYS A 33 -9.79 -9.00 -2.69
C LYS A 33 -8.51 -9.83 -2.47
N GLN A 34 -7.51 -9.64 -3.33
CA GLN A 34 -6.20 -10.33 -3.28
C GLN A 34 -5.07 -9.36 -2.97
N GLY A 35 -3.98 -9.85 -2.36
CA GLY A 35 -2.81 -9.02 -2.01
C GLY A 35 -3.11 -7.89 -1.00
N ARG A 36 -4.18 -8.04 -0.21
CA ARG A 36 -4.76 -7.02 0.66
C ARG A 36 -3.78 -6.43 1.70
N SER A 37 -2.83 -7.23 2.16
CA SER A 37 -1.80 -6.82 3.13
C SER A 37 -0.87 -5.74 2.58
N LYS A 38 -0.54 -5.79 1.29
CA LYS A 38 0.33 -4.79 0.64
C LYS A 38 -0.38 -3.45 0.40
N TYR A 39 -1.70 -3.48 0.22
CA TYR A 39 -2.50 -2.32 -0.18
C TYR A 39 -3.37 -1.75 0.95
N GLY A 40 -3.17 -2.19 2.19
CA GLY A 40 -3.86 -1.65 3.37
C GLY A 40 -5.35 -1.98 3.40
N THR A 41 -5.78 -3.09 2.80
CA THR A 41 -7.20 -3.47 2.74
C THR A 41 -7.50 -4.53 3.81
N LYS A 42 -8.47 -4.27 4.67
CA LYS A 42 -8.92 -5.27 5.68
C LYS A 42 -9.68 -6.41 5.00
N ARG A 43 -9.67 -7.58 5.63
CA ARG A 43 -10.50 -8.72 5.19
C ARG A 43 -11.97 -8.30 5.35
N PRO A 44 -12.78 -8.33 4.28
CA PRO A 44 -14.21 -8.13 4.42
C PRO A 44 -14.75 -9.25 5.32
N LYS A 45 -15.51 -8.88 6.35
CA LYS A 45 -16.26 -9.86 7.14
C LYS A 45 -17.33 -10.44 6.21
N ALA A 46 -17.48 -11.76 6.21
CA ALA A 46 -18.68 -12.36 5.63
C ALA A 46 -19.87 -11.84 6.43
N ALA A 47 -20.92 -11.42 5.73
CA ALA A 47 -22.18 -11.06 6.34
C ALA A 47 -22.83 -12.31 6.96
#